data_AF-A0AAJ2P3U8-F1
#
_entry.id   AF-A0AAJ2P3U8-F1
#
_cell.length_a   1.000
_cell.length_b   1.000
_cell.length_c   1.000
_cell.angle_alpha   90.00
_cell.angle_beta   90.00
_cell.angle_gamma   90.00
#
_symmetry.space_group_name_H-M   'P 1'
#
loop_
_entity.id
_entity.type
_entity.pdbx_description
1 polymer ?
#
loop_
_entity_poly.entity_id
_entity_poly.type
_entity_poly.pdbx_seq_one_letter_code
_entity_poly.pdbx_strand_id
1 'polypeptide(L)'
;MSIVYLSSEKDFRGFVSGKGWEHTVAHGSDFLAASIRNPLFPLDMVDKSFKVFFYILNQLETAFVDNEEQRISFALISALESNKIIETEFVDYLLKLNESRWTSFSFSNQRSCYQMNVWICILQNAYFMLNQKFFLTRKTINKLIQNYYKKEGYAFSD
;
A
#
# COMPACT_ATOMS: atom_id res chain seq x y z
N MET A 1 -9.91 4.30 16.17
CA MET A 1 -10.08 5.70 15.74
C MET A 1 -9.52 5.93 14.34
N SER A 2 -8.28 5.54 14.03
CA SER A 2 -7.71 5.67 12.67
C SER A 2 -8.39 4.87 11.57
N ILE A 3 -8.73 3.60 11.81
CA ILE A 3 -9.38 2.76 10.78
C ILE A 3 -10.74 3.32 10.39
N VAL A 4 -11.53 3.77 11.38
CA VAL A 4 -12.83 4.42 11.13
C VAL A 4 -12.63 5.74 10.38
N TYR A 5 -11.68 6.56 10.80
CA TYR A 5 -11.37 7.83 10.15
C TYR A 5 -10.90 7.65 8.69
N LEU A 6 -9.91 6.80 8.46
CA LEU A 6 -9.40 6.47 7.12
C LEU A 6 -10.46 5.82 6.23
N SER A 7 -11.37 5.02 6.78
CA SER A 7 -12.47 4.42 6.00
C SER A 7 -13.50 5.44 5.53
N SER A 8 -13.54 6.63 6.14
CA SER A 8 -14.44 7.73 5.77
C SER A 8 -13.75 8.86 5.02
N GLU A 9 -12.42 8.81 4.86
CA GLU A 9 -11.66 9.88 4.19
C GLU A 9 -11.97 9.91 2.70
N LYS A 10 -12.23 11.12 2.20
CA LYS A 10 -12.52 11.42 0.80
C LYS A 10 -11.55 12.46 0.22
N ASP A 11 -10.78 13.12 1.08
CA ASP A 11 -9.77 14.09 0.70
C ASP A 11 -8.39 13.43 0.66
N PHE A 12 -7.83 13.36 -0.55
CA PHE A 12 -6.52 12.78 -0.82
C PHE A 12 -5.49 13.84 -1.25
N ARG A 13 -5.81 15.13 -1.06
CA ARG A 13 -4.95 16.23 -1.50
C ARG A 13 -3.79 16.45 -0.54
N GLY A 14 -2.65 16.93 -1.06
CA GLY A 14 -1.49 17.33 -0.27
C GLY A 14 -1.62 18.76 0.29
N PHE A 15 -0.66 19.63 -0.02
CA PHE A 15 -0.75 21.05 0.37
C PHE A 15 -1.87 21.80 -0.38
N VAL A 16 -2.78 22.42 0.38
CA VAL A 16 -3.83 23.29 -0.14
C VAL A 16 -3.52 24.73 0.26
N SER A 17 -3.32 25.61 -0.73
CA SER A 17 -3.06 27.02 -0.50
C SER A 17 -4.17 27.65 0.35
N GLY A 18 -3.77 28.30 1.45
CA GLY A 18 -4.69 28.90 2.43
C GLY A 18 -5.28 27.94 3.48
N LYS A 19 -5.13 26.62 3.33
CA LYS A 19 -5.58 25.61 4.31
C LYS A 19 -4.46 24.79 4.95
N GLY A 20 -3.28 24.71 4.32
CA GLY A 20 -2.15 23.93 4.81
C GLY A 20 -2.12 22.51 4.24
N TRP A 21 -1.42 21.58 4.91
CA TRP A 21 -1.24 20.20 4.45
C TRP A 21 -2.43 19.31 4.84
N GLU A 22 -3.18 18.78 3.87
CA GLU A 22 -4.29 17.83 4.10
C GLU A 22 -3.79 16.37 3.98
N HIS A 23 -2.68 16.08 4.64
CA HIS A 23 -1.89 14.83 4.53
C HIS A 23 -2.50 13.65 5.33
N THR A 24 -3.82 13.48 5.30
CA THR A 24 -4.53 12.47 6.11
C THR A 24 -4.00 11.07 5.86
N VAL A 25 -3.76 10.70 4.59
CA VAL A 25 -3.33 9.33 4.25
C VAL A 25 -1.96 9.01 4.87
N ALA A 26 -1.02 9.95 4.84
CA ALA A 26 0.27 9.77 5.49
C ALA A 26 0.18 9.70 7.02
N HIS A 27 -0.50 10.67 7.65
CA HIS A 27 -0.64 10.66 9.11
C HIS A 27 -1.42 9.44 9.61
N GLY A 28 -2.46 9.04 8.86
CA GLY A 28 -3.21 7.82 9.12
C GLY A 28 -2.35 6.57 8.98
N SER A 29 -1.48 6.53 7.97
CA SER A 29 -0.50 5.45 7.80
C SER A 29 0.47 5.36 8.98
N ASP A 30 1.06 6.49 9.41
CA ASP A 30 1.99 6.51 10.55
C ASP A 30 1.30 6.06 11.84
N PHE A 31 0.12 6.60 12.12
CA PHE A 31 -0.63 6.25 13.31
C PHE A 31 -1.03 4.77 13.29
N LEU A 32 -1.44 4.24 12.13
CA LEU A 32 -1.77 2.83 12.00
C LEU A 32 -0.54 1.94 12.17
N ALA A 33 0.61 2.31 11.62
CA ALA A 33 1.87 1.59 11.84
C ALA A 33 2.23 1.53 13.34
N ALA A 34 2.16 2.68 14.03
CA ALA A 34 2.38 2.75 15.48
C ALA A 34 1.35 1.91 16.25
N SER A 35 0.09 1.93 15.83
CA SER A 35 -0.99 1.14 16.43
C SER A 35 -0.73 -0.35 16.27
N ILE A 36 -0.46 -0.84 15.06
CA ILE A 36 -0.24 -2.25 14.75
C ILE A 36 0.94 -2.82 15.55
N ARG A 37 2.00 -2.02 15.72
CA ARG A 37 3.19 -2.39 16.50
C ARG A 37 2.94 -2.48 18.01
N ASN A 38 1.81 -1.95 18.49
CA ASN A 38 1.46 -2.07 19.90
C ASN A 38 1.09 -3.52 20.25
N PRO A 39 1.61 -4.10 21.35
CA PRO A 39 1.27 -5.46 21.76
C PRO A 39 -0.25 -5.68 21.93
N LEU A 40 -0.98 -4.66 22.38
CA LEU A 40 -2.42 -4.68 22.61
C LEU A 40 -3.27 -4.46 21.34
N PHE A 41 -2.63 -4.27 20.17
CA PHE A 41 -3.38 -4.16 18.92
C PHE A 41 -4.14 -5.46 18.62
N PRO A 42 -5.48 -5.40 18.47
CA PRO A 42 -6.28 -6.60 18.23
C PRO A 42 -6.00 -7.21 16.86
N LEU A 43 -5.83 -8.54 16.82
CA LEU A 43 -5.52 -9.27 15.58
C LEU A 43 -6.67 -9.19 14.56
N ASP A 44 -7.91 -9.15 15.01
CA ASP A 44 -9.10 -9.01 14.16
C ASP A 44 -9.18 -7.63 13.46
N MET A 45 -8.40 -6.64 13.92
CA MET A 45 -8.32 -5.33 13.31
C MET A 45 -7.29 -5.25 12.17
N VAL A 46 -6.44 -6.27 11.99
CA VAL A 46 -5.44 -6.30 10.91
C VAL A 46 -6.12 -6.35 9.55
N ASP A 47 -7.04 -7.29 9.34
CA ASP A 47 -7.80 -7.38 8.08
C ASP A 47 -8.55 -6.08 7.74
N LYS A 48 -9.17 -5.44 8.73
CA LYS A 48 -9.85 -4.14 8.56
C LYS A 48 -8.87 -3.05 8.13
N SER A 49 -7.66 -3.06 8.67
CA SER A 49 -6.59 -2.10 8.33
C SER A 49 -6.18 -2.23 6.85
N PHE A 50 -6.01 -3.47 6.38
CA PHE A 50 -5.64 -3.75 4.99
C PHE A 50 -6.76 -3.35 4.02
N LYS A 51 -8.01 -3.69 4.36
CA LYS A 51 -9.20 -3.29 3.60
C LYS A 51 -9.30 -1.78 3.43
N VAL A 52 -8.96 -1.02 4.47
CA VAL A 52 -8.94 0.46 4.41
C VAL A 52 -7.88 0.97 3.44
N PHE A 53 -6.65 0.45 3.48
CA PHE A 53 -5.64 0.85 2.49
C PHE A 53 -6.08 0.51 1.07
N PHE A 54 -6.62 -0.68 0.86
CA PHE A 54 -7.05 -1.11 -0.47
C PHE A 54 -8.25 -0.27 -0.95
N TYR A 55 -9.14 0.14 -0.05
CA TYR A 55 -10.19 1.09 -0.36
C TYR A 55 -9.62 2.44 -0.82
N ILE A 56 -8.68 3.02 -0.06
CA ILE A 56 -8.02 4.29 -0.41
C ILE A 56 -7.40 4.20 -1.81
N LEU A 57 -6.63 3.14 -2.08
CA LEU A 57 -6.02 2.90 -3.39
C LEU A 57 -7.05 2.83 -4.52
N ASN A 58 -8.24 2.28 -4.26
CA ASN A 58 -9.32 2.21 -5.24
C ASN A 58 -10.02 3.56 -5.46
N GLN A 59 -10.01 4.44 -4.46
CA GLN A 59 -10.62 5.76 -4.54
C GLN A 59 -9.69 6.84 -5.11
N LEU A 60 -8.39 6.57 -5.24
CA LEU A 60 -7.45 7.54 -5.81
C LEU A 60 -7.90 8.02 -7.18
N GLU A 61 -8.00 9.35 -7.32
CA GLU A 61 -8.27 10.06 -8.57
C GLU A 61 -7.02 10.75 -9.13
N THR A 62 -6.05 11.06 -8.26
CA THR A 62 -4.77 11.67 -8.58
C THR A 62 -3.63 10.91 -7.92
N ALA A 63 -2.40 11.14 -8.38
CA ALA A 63 -1.21 10.65 -7.69
C ALA A 63 -1.06 11.31 -6.31
N PHE A 64 -0.39 10.59 -5.40
CA PHE A 64 0.11 11.13 -4.14
C PHE A 64 1.26 12.12 -4.37
N VAL A 65 1.57 12.93 -3.36
CA VAL A 65 2.48 14.09 -3.52
C VAL A 65 3.68 14.04 -2.56
N ASP A 66 3.52 13.47 -1.36
CA ASP A 66 4.46 13.62 -0.23
C ASP A 66 4.80 12.30 0.48
N ASN A 67 5.20 11.31 -0.30
CA ASN A 67 5.66 9.99 0.16
C ASN A 67 4.61 9.16 0.91
N GLU A 68 3.32 9.38 0.64
CA GLU A 68 2.24 8.56 1.16
C GLU A 68 2.47 7.08 0.85
N GLU A 69 3.00 6.74 -0.32
CA GLU A 69 3.30 5.34 -0.70
C GLU A 69 4.30 4.70 0.25
N GLN A 70 5.38 5.42 0.60
CA GLN A 70 6.38 4.92 1.53
C GLN A 70 5.77 4.66 2.92
N ARG A 71 4.90 5.57 3.38
CA ARG A 71 4.25 5.46 4.69
C ARG A 71 3.20 4.35 4.73
N ILE A 72 2.43 4.19 3.66
CA ILE A 72 1.50 3.06 3.48
C ILE A 72 2.28 1.74 3.49
N SER A 73 3.39 1.65 2.74
CA SER A 73 4.24 0.45 2.72
C SER A 73 4.75 0.11 4.12
N PHE A 74 5.23 1.12 4.87
CA PHE A 74 5.71 0.92 6.23
C PHE A 74 4.60 0.42 7.18
N ALA A 75 3.39 0.97 7.06
CA ALA A 75 2.24 0.52 7.83
C ALA A 75 1.84 -0.92 7.51
N LEU A 76 1.81 -1.31 6.23
CA LEU A 76 1.50 -2.66 5.80
C LEU A 76 2.52 -3.68 6.32
N ILE A 77 3.82 -3.43 6.13
CA ILE A 77 4.86 -4.37 6.57
C ILE A 77 4.98 -4.44 8.09
N SER A 78 4.58 -3.39 8.82
CA SER A 78 4.59 -3.39 10.28
C SER A 78 3.72 -4.50 10.88
N ALA A 79 2.66 -4.93 10.19
CA ALA A 79 1.84 -6.07 10.61
C ALA A 79 2.64 -7.37 10.59
N LEU A 80 3.41 -7.60 9.53
CA LEU A 80 4.24 -8.78 9.37
C LEU A 80 5.44 -8.75 10.34
N GLU A 81 6.14 -7.62 10.43
CA GLU A 81 7.27 -7.43 11.37
C GLU A 81 6.89 -7.58 12.84
N SER A 82 5.63 -7.27 13.19
CA SER A 82 5.11 -7.35 14.56
C SER A 82 4.38 -8.67 14.86
N ASN A 83 4.48 -9.67 13.97
CA ASN A 83 3.80 -10.97 14.07
C ASN A 83 2.28 -10.84 14.24
N LYS A 84 1.66 -9.81 13.66
CA LYS A 84 0.21 -9.59 13.68
C LYS A 84 -0.52 -10.29 12.53
N ILE A 85 0.23 -10.73 11.52
CA ILE A 85 -0.22 -11.54 10.40
C ILE A 85 0.90 -12.53 10.04
N ILE A 86 0.54 -13.73 9.59
CA ILE A 86 1.53 -14.68 9.09
C ILE A 86 1.90 -14.37 7.64
N GLU A 87 3.10 -14.81 7.23
CA GLU A 87 3.66 -14.43 5.94
C GLU A 87 2.78 -14.85 4.74
N THR A 88 2.19 -16.03 4.79
CA THR A 88 1.33 -16.56 3.72
C THR A 88 0.05 -15.74 3.55
N GLU A 89 -0.59 -15.33 4.66
CA GLU A 89 -1.78 -14.49 4.61
C GLU A 89 -1.46 -13.10 4.05
N PHE A 90 -0.32 -12.52 4.44
CA PHE A 90 0.12 -11.24 3.90
C PHE A 90 0.36 -11.33 2.38
N VAL A 91 1.02 -12.40 1.92
CA VAL A 91 1.21 -12.68 0.49
C VAL A 91 -0.11 -12.80 -0.25
N ASP A 92 -1.10 -13.49 0.32
CA ASP A 92 -2.42 -13.63 -0.28
C ASP A 92 -3.12 -12.27 -0.46
N TYR A 93 -3.00 -11.35 0.50
CA TYR A 93 -3.51 -9.99 0.35
C TYR A 93 -2.84 -9.26 -0.82
N LEU A 94 -1.51 -9.33 -0.93
CA LEU A 94 -0.77 -8.68 -2.01
C LEU A 94 -1.17 -9.24 -3.39
N LEU A 95 -1.30 -10.56 -3.50
CA LEU A 95 -1.69 -11.22 -4.75
C LEU A 95 -3.11 -10.84 -5.17
N LYS A 96 -4.08 -10.89 -4.24
CA LYS A 96 -5.48 -10.52 -4.51
C LYS A 96 -5.61 -9.06 -4.94
N LEU A 97 -4.94 -8.15 -4.24
CA LEU A 97 -4.96 -6.74 -4.64
C LEU A 97 -4.31 -6.56 -6.01
N ASN A 98 -3.14 -7.15 -6.24
CA ASN A 98 -2.45 -7.03 -7.51
C ASN A 98 -3.31 -7.54 -8.68
N GLU A 99 -3.96 -8.69 -8.53
CA GLU A 99 -4.91 -9.22 -9.51
C GLU A 99 -6.03 -8.21 -9.78
N SER A 100 -6.70 -7.71 -8.72
CA SER A 100 -7.74 -6.69 -8.85
C SER A 100 -7.26 -5.42 -9.56
N ARG A 101 -6.03 -4.95 -9.28
CA ARG A 101 -5.43 -3.80 -9.98
C ARG A 101 -5.27 -4.07 -11.47
N TRP A 102 -4.75 -5.24 -11.86
CA TRP A 102 -4.61 -5.60 -13.26
C TRP A 102 -5.95 -5.77 -13.98
N THR A 103 -6.97 -6.34 -13.31
CA THR A 103 -8.32 -6.49 -13.90
C THR A 103 -8.97 -5.13 -14.18
N SER A 104 -8.74 -4.13 -13.34
CA SER A 104 -9.32 -2.78 -13.48
C SER A 104 -8.44 -1.79 -14.26
N PHE A 105 -7.25 -2.21 -14.70
CA PHE A 105 -6.26 -1.31 -15.32
C PHE A 105 -6.56 -1.06 -16.80
N SER A 106 -6.40 0.20 -17.24
CA SER A 106 -6.44 0.59 -18.64
C SER A 106 -5.50 1.77 -18.91
N PHE A 107 -4.58 1.61 -19.86
CA PHE A 107 -3.66 2.69 -20.27
C PHE A 107 -4.37 3.98 -20.73
N SER A 108 -5.60 3.87 -21.24
CA SER A 108 -6.41 5.02 -21.66
C SER A 108 -7.12 5.73 -20.51
N ASN A 109 -7.05 5.18 -19.29
CA ASN A 109 -7.67 5.74 -18.10
C ASN A 109 -6.60 6.23 -17.13
N GLN A 110 -6.39 7.55 -17.12
CA GLN A 110 -5.43 8.26 -16.27
C GLN A 110 -5.54 7.89 -14.79
N ARG A 111 -6.76 7.76 -14.27
CA ARG A 111 -7.01 7.34 -12.88
C ARG A 111 -6.43 5.95 -12.63
N SER A 112 -6.68 5.00 -13.53
CA SER A 112 -6.16 3.64 -13.37
C SER A 112 -4.63 3.58 -13.46
N CYS A 113 -4.01 4.47 -14.25
CA CYS A 113 -2.56 4.63 -14.31
C CYS A 113 -2.00 5.14 -12.97
N TYR A 114 -2.63 6.12 -12.34
CA TYR A 114 -2.22 6.58 -11.00
C TYR A 114 -2.35 5.49 -9.95
N GLN A 115 -3.46 4.75 -9.95
CA GLN A 115 -3.68 3.65 -9.02
C GLN A 115 -2.64 2.53 -9.18
N MET A 116 -2.29 2.20 -10.42
CA MET A 116 -1.26 1.21 -10.71
C MET A 116 0.12 1.71 -10.28
N ASN A 117 0.47 2.97 -10.60
CA ASN A 117 1.75 3.55 -10.21
C ASN A 117 1.94 3.56 -8.70
N VAL A 118 0.94 4.03 -7.95
CA VAL A 118 0.96 4.02 -6.48
C VAL A 118 1.13 2.60 -5.94
N TRP A 119 0.43 1.62 -6.51
CA TRP A 119 0.58 0.23 -6.11
C TRP A 119 2.01 -0.31 -6.31
N ILE A 120 2.62 -0.01 -7.46
CA ILE A 120 4.01 -0.40 -7.74
C ILE A 120 5.00 0.30 -6.81
N CYS A 121 4.82 1.58 -6.53
CA CYS A 121 5.62 2.30 -5.54
C CYS A 121 5.49 1.69 -4.15
N ILE A 122 4.28 1.27 -3.75
CA ILE A 122 4.07 0.59 -2.47
C ILE A 122 4.86 -0.73 -2.42
N LEU A 123 4.79 -1.53 -3.48
CA LEU A 123 5.52 -2.79 -3.57
C LEU A 123 7.04 -2.58 -3.52
N GLN A 124 7.58 -1.60 -4.24
CA GLN A 124 9.01 -1.28 -4.23
C GLN A 124 9.49 -0.85 -2.84
N ASN A 125 8.76 0.07 -2.21
CA ASN A 125 9.07 0.53 -0.86
C ASN A 125 9.01 -0.63 0.15
N ALA A 126 7.98 -1.47 0.08
CA ALA A 126 7.86 -2.65 0.93
C ALA A 126 9.02 -3.64 0.69
N TYR A 127 9.41 -3.86 -0.57
CA TYR A 127 10.55 -4.73 -0.89
C TYR A 127 11.85 -4.25 -0.22
N PHE A 128 12.15 -2.96 -0.25
CA PHE A 128 13.39 -2.47 0.35
C PHE A 128 13.34 -2.42 1.88
N MET A 129 12.18 -2.09 2.47
CA MET A 129 12.05 -1.94 3.92
C MET A 129 11.89 -3.27 4.68
N LEU A 130 11.34 -4.31 4.04
CA LEU A 130 11.02 -5.56 4.73
C LEU A 130 12.27 -6.35 5.12
N ASN A 131 12.32 -6.90 6.34
CA ASN A 131 13.44 -7.71 6.79
C ASN A 131 13.67 -8.94 5.89
N GLN A 132 14.93 -9.32 5.67
CA GLN A 132 15.32 -10.46 4.82
C GLN A 132 14.73 -11.80 5.27
N LYS A 133 14.37 -11.95 6.56
CA LYS A 133 13.72 -13.16 7.09
C LYS A 133 12.39 -13.50 6.41
N PHE A 134 11.70 -12.51 5.84
CA PHE A 134 10.43 -12.69 5.12
C PHE A 134 10.68 -13.01 3.64
N PHE A 135 11.33 -14.14 3.40
CA PHE A 135 11.77 -14.56 2.08
C PHE A 135 10.61 -14.73 1.10
N LEU A 136 9.50 -15.33 1.53
CA LEU A 136 8.36 -15.61 0.66
C LEU A 136 7.71 -14.30 0.18
N THR A 137 7.54 -13.34 1.10
CA THR A 137 6.99 -12.02 0.80
C THR A 137 7.90 -11.25 -0.13
N ARG A 138 9.21 -11.17 0.18
CA ARG A 138 10.18 -10.48 -0.69
C ARG A 138 10.23 -11.09 -2.09
N LYS A 139 10.25 -12.42 -2.19
CA LYS A 139 10.23 -13.13 -3.47
C LYS A 139 8.96 -12.82 -4.27
N THR A 140 7.81 -12.82 -3.60
CA THR A 140 6.52 -12.49 -4.21
C THR A 140 6.50 -11.05 -4.73
N ILE A 141 6.85 -10.08 -3.88
CA ILE A 141 6.89 -8.67 -4.24
C ILE A 141 7.82 -8.43 -5.43
N ASN A 142 9.03 -9.02 -5.43
CA ASN A 142 9.94 -8.90 -6.56
C ASN A 142 9.31 -9.44 -7.85
N LYS A 143 8.65 -10.61 -7.82
CA LYS A 143 7.97 -11.17 -8.99
C LYS A 143 6.86 -10.24 -9.51
N LEU A 144 6.10 -9.59 -8.62
CA LEU A 144 5.06 -8.64 -9.00
C LEU A 144 5.65 -7.40 -9.69
N ILE A 145 6.71 -6.83 -9.14
CA ILE A 145 7.43 -5.67 -9.70
C ILE A 145 8.00 -6.01 -11.08
N GLN A 146 8.69 -7.15 -11.21
CA GLN A 146 9.27 -7.58 -12.49
C GLN A 146 8.20 -7.82 -13.56
N ASN A 147 7.06 -8.41 -13.19
CA ASN A 147 5.94 -8.59 -14.11
C ASN A 147 5.38 -7.25 -14.60
N TYR A 148 5.26 -6.26 -13.71
CA TYR A 148 4.85 -4.91 -14.10
C TYR A 148 5.81 -4.30 -15.12
N TYR A 149 7.11 -4.27 -14.83
CA TYR A 149 8.10 -3.69 -15.73
C TYR A 149 8.15 -4.40 -17.09
N LYS A 150 8.04 -5.73 -17.10
CA LYS A 150 7.95 -6.50 -18.34
C LYS A 150 6.73 -6.09 -19.19
N LYS A 151 5.58 -5.84 -18.55
CA LYS A 151 4.35 -5.42 -19.24
C LYS A 151 4.41 -3.98 -19.75
N GLU A 152 5.11 -3.10 -19.05
CA GLU A 152 5.39 -1.72 -19.49
C GLU A 152 6.49 -1.64 -20.56
N GLY A 153 7.11 -2.76 -20.93
CA GLY A 153 8.14 -2.82 -21.97
C GLY A 153 9.56 -2.55 -21.49
N TYR A 154 9.77 -2.39 -20.18
CA TYR A 154 11.10 -2.37 -19.58
C TYR A 154 11.63 -3.81 -19.49
N ALA A 155 12.17 -4.32 -20.60
CA ALA A 155 12.85 -5.61 -20.63
C ALA A 155 14.32 -5.42 -20.27
N PHE A 156 14.71 -5.87 -19.08
CA PHE A 156 16.11 -6.05 -18.73
C PHE A 156 16.51 -7.47 -19.15
N SER A 157 17.53 -7.61 -19.98
CA SER A 157 18.13 -8.91 -20.29
C SER A 157 18.77 -9.49 -19.03
N ASP A 158 18.44 -10.76 -18.73
CA ASP A 158 19.13 -11.55 -17.69
C ASP A 158 20.63 -11.72 -17.99
#